data_AF-A0A178IPB4-F1
#
_entry.id   AF-A0A178IPB4-F1
#
_cell.length_a   1.000
_cell.length_b   1.000
_cell.length_c   1.000
_cell.angle_alpha   90.00
_cell.angle_beta   90.00
_cell.angle_gamma   90.00
#
_symmetry.space_group_name_H-M   'P 1'
#
loop_
_entity.id
_entity.type
_entity.pdbx_description
1 polymer ?
#
loop_
_entity_poly.entity_id
_entity_poly.type
_entity_poly.pdbx_seq_one_letter_code
_entity_poly.pdbx_strand_id
1 'polypeptide(L)'
;MNTCERISAAEQINQLHSRVEAISSQSRTLLDEALSAAWQAGKLLLAEKHRVRKQMDAGSWLLWLEANFKGSVRTAQRYMKLARTVADTSAFAGMSLRQAYARLGIATEPKRKSENAIALQLPRHVSLSNRLVLALRQDLHPSRGKLSHESIRRDLRPLYEILRKCFSE
;
A
#
# COMPACT_ATOMS: atom_id res chain seq x y z
N MET A 1 -30.16 37.98 -16.66
CA MET A 1 -30.88 37.14 -15.69
C MET A 1 -29.85 36.32 -14.93
N ASN A 2 -29.44 36.79 -13.74
CA ASN A 2 -28.37 36.20 -12.94
C ASN A 2 -28.88 35.93 -11.53
N THR A 3 -29.20 34.68 -11.22
CA THR A 3 -29.38 34.20 -9.84
C THR A 3 -28.46 33.01 -9.66
N CYS A 4 -27.16 33.31 -9.56
CA CYS A 4 -26.19 32.38 -9.02
C CYS A 4 -26.46 32.34 -7.50
N GLU A 5 -27.24 31.35 -7.07
CA GLU A 5 -27.51 31.10 -5.65
C GLU A 5 -26.18 30.88 -4.94
N ARG A 6 -25.79 31.84 -4.09
CA ARG A 6 -24.64 31.68 -3.19
C ARG A 6 -25.04 30.71 -2.08
N ILE A 7 -24.96 29.41 -2.34
CA ILE A 7 -25.07 28.35 -1.32
C ILE A 7 -24.10 28.71 -0.20
N SER A 8 -24.62 28.84 1.03
CA SER A 8 -23.79 29.23 2.18
C SER A 8 -22.69 28.19 2.43
N ALA A 9 -21.56 28.59 3.01
CA ALA A 9 -20.49 27.65 3.33
C ALA A 9 -20.99 26.49 4.22
N ALA A 10 -21.91 26.77 5.15
CA ALA A 10 -22.52 25.75 6.01
C ALA A 10 -23.36 24.74 5.20
N GLU A 11 -24.10 25.22 4.20
CA GLU A 11 -24.92 24.36 3.35
C GLU A 11 -24.05 23.50 2.42
N GLN A 12 -22.96 24.04 1.88
CA GLN A 12 -21.98 23.24 1.13
C GLN A 12 -21.32 22.17 2.00
N ILE A 13 -20.96 22.50 3.25
CA ILE A 13 -20.39 21.54 4.21
C ILE A 13 -21.38 20.41 4.47
N ASN A 14 -22.65 20.72 4.73
CA ASN A 14 -23.67 19.71 5.01
C ASN A 14 -23.97 18.85 3.77
N GLN A 15 -24.01 19.43 2.57
CA GLN A 15 -24.14 18.67 1.32
C GLN A 15 -22.97 17.70 1.12
N LEU A 16 -21.74 18.15 1.35
CA LEU A 16 -20.55 17.29 1.27
C LEU A 16 -20.58 16.19 2.35
N HIS A 17 -21.02 16.50 3.56
CA HIS A 17 -21.14 15.53 4.64
C HIS A 17 -22.14 14.42 4.28
N SER A 18 -23.36 14.77 3.84
CA SER A 18 -24.36 13.79 3.41
C SER A 18 -23.85 12.92 2.25
N ARG A 19 -23.06 13.50 1.35
CA ARG A 19 -22.41 12.74 0.27
C ARG A 19 -21.36 11.76 0.79
N VAL A 20 -20.56 12.16 1.79
CA VAL A 20 -19.61 11.26 2.45
C VAL A 20 -20.34 10.13 3.15
N GLU A 21 -21.45 10.38 3.83
CA GLU A 21 -22.25 9.33 4.49
C GLU A 21 -22.80 8.32 3.47
N ALA A 22 -23.36 8.81 2.36
CA ALA A 22 -23.88 7.95 1.30
C ALA A 22 -22.79 7.09 0.63
N ILE A 23 -21.63 7.68 0.32
CA ILE A 23 -20.50 6.93 -0.25
C ILE A 23 -19.94 5.94 0.77
N SER A 24 -19.89 6.31 2.05
CA SER A 24 -19.38 5.44 3.10
C SER A 24 -20.27 4.23 3.33
N SER A 25 -21.59 4.39 3.32
CA SER A 25 -22.52 3.27 3.45
C SER A 25 -22.41 2.33 2.25
N GLN A 26 -22.39 2.86 1.03
CA GLN A 26 -22.19 2.07 -0.20
C GLN A 26 -20.85 1.33 -0.17
N SER A 27 -19.77 1.99 0.26
CA SER A 27 -18.46 1.37 0.38
C SER A 27 -18.48 0.20 1.37
N ARG A 28 -19.19 0.30 2.50
CA ARG A 28 -19.28 -0.81 3.45
C ARG A 28 -19.96 -2.03 2.84
N THR A 29 -21.07 -1.83 2.14
CA THR A 29 -21.76 -2.91 1.43
C THR A 29 -20.86 -3.60 0.40
N LEU A 30 -20.12 -2.83 -0.40
CA LEU A 30 -19.18 -3.38 -1.38
C LEU A 30 -18.02 -4.16 -0.73
N LEU A 31 -17.55 -3.71 0.44
CA LEU A 31 -16.51 -4.42 1.18
C LEU A 31 -17.04 -5.76 1.72
N ASP A 32 -18.27 -5.79 2.22
CA ASP A 32 -18.93 -7.00 2.72
C ASP A 32 -19.16 -8.01 1.60
N GLU A 33 -19.65 -7.55 0.44
CA GLU A 33 -19.80 -8.37 -0.77
C GLU A 33 -18.46 -8.94 -1.23
N ALA A 34 -17.41 -8.12 -1.29
CA ALA A 34 -16.08 -8.57 -1.68
C ALA A 34 -15.50 -9.62 -0.71
N LEU A 35 -15.74 -9.44 0.60
CA LEU A 35 -15.29 -10.39 1.62
C LEU A 35 -16.06 -11.72 1.52
N SER A 36 -17.37 -11.66 1.36
CA SER A 36 -18.23 -12.83 1.15
C SER A 36 -17.81 -13.60 -0.10
N ALA A 37 -17.58 -12.91 -1.22
CA ALA A 37 -17.12 -13.52 -2.46
C ALA A 37 -15.75 -14.20 -2.30
N ALA A 38 -14.79 -13.55 -1.63
CA ALA A 38 -13.48 -14.14 -1.35
C ALA A 38 -13.58 -15.40 -0.46
N TRP A 39 -14.45 -15.39 0.55
CA TRP A 39 -14.70 -16.54 1.41
C TRP A 39 -15.35 -17.70 0.63
N GLN A 40 -16.38 -17.42 -0.18
CA GLN A 40 -17.02 -18.41 -1.05
C GLN A 40 -16.04 -19.03 -2.04
N ALA A 41 -15.23 -18.20 -2.71
CA ALA A 41 -14.17 -18.67 -3.60
C ALA A 41 -13.17 -19.57 -2.85
N GLY A 42 -12.83 -19.24 -1.61
CA GLY A 42 -11.99 -20.06 -0.75
C GLY A 42 -12.56 -21.44 -0.47
N LYS A 43 -13.87 -21.55 -0.23
CA LYS A 43 -14.57 -22.84 -0.06
C LYS A 43 -14.51 -23.70 -1.33
N LEU A 44 -14.78 -23.09 -2.48
CA LEU A 44 -14.72 -23.78 -3.78
C LEU A 44 -13.29 -24.26 -4.09
N LEU A 45 -12.28 -23.43 -3.83
CA LEU A 45 -10.87 -23.80 -3.99
C LEU A 45 -10.46 -24.95 -3.08
N LEU A 46 -10.98 -25.03 -1.86
CA LEU A 46 -10.74 -26.16 -0.96
C LEU A 46 -11.36 -27.46 -1.53
N ALA A 47 -12.60 -27.39 -2.00
CA ALA A 47 -13.28 -28.53 -2.62
C ALA A 47 -12.55 -29.02 -3.87
N GLU A 48 -12.18 -28.11 -4.78
CA GLU A 48 -11.43 -28.45 -5.99
C GLU A 48 -10.06 -29.01 -5.68
N LYS A 49 -9.35 -28.47 -4.67
CA LYS A 49 -8.07 -29.04 -4.24
C LYS A 49 -8.20 -30.48 -3.78
N HIS A 50 -9.29 -30.83 -3.08
CA HIS A 50 -9.56 -32.20 -2.70
C HIS A 50 -9.85 -33.09 -3.92
N ARG A 51 -10.63 -32.59 -4.90
CA ARG A 51 -10.93 -33.32 -6.13
C ARG A 51 -9.68 -33.59 -6.96
N VAL A 52 -8.86 -32.56 -7.21
CA VAL A 52 -7.62 -32.67 -7.98
C VAL A 52 -6.65 -33.66 -7.33
N ARG A 53 -6.49 -33.62 -6.00
CA ARG A 53 -5.64 -34.58 -5.28
C ARG A 53 -6.14 -36.02 -5.32
N LYS A 54 -7.44 -36.24 -5.47
CA LYS A 54 -8.01 -37.59 -5.61
C LYS A 54 -7.82 -38.14 -7.03
N GLN A 55 -7.81 -37.26 -8.03
CA GLN A 55 -7.77 -37.63 -9.45
C GLN A 55 -6.37 -37.58 -10.06
N MET A 56 -5.45 -36.84 -9.45
CA MET A 56 -4.13 -36.55 -10.00
C MET A 56 -3.05 -36.61 -8.91
N ASP A 57 -1.81 -36.86 -9.33
CA ASP A 57 -0.66 -37.00 -8.45
C ASP A 57 -0.27 -35.71 -7.71
N ALA A 58 0.65 -35.86 -6.75
CA ALA A 58 1.22 -34.75 -5.99
C ALA A 58 1.89 -33.72 -6.93
N GLY A 59 1.31 -32.52 -7.02
CA GLY A 59 1.83 -31.41 -7.84
C GLY A 59 0.83 -30.84 -8.84
N SER A 60 -0.16 -31.63 -9.26
CA SER A 60 -1.16 -31.23 -10.26
C SER A 60 -2.07 -30.09 -9.82
N TRP A 61 -2.14 -29.81 -8.51
CA TRP A 61 -2.89 -28.66 -7.97
C TRP A 61 -2.38 -27.32 -8.49
N LEU A 62 -1.06 -27.12 -8.60
CA LEU A 62 -0.52 -25.84 -9.07
C LEU A 62 -0.84 -25.60 -10.54
N LEU A 63 -0.67 -26.63 -11.38
CA LEU A 63 -1.03 -26.59 -12.80
C LEU A 63 -2.52 -26.34 -13.00
N TRP A 64 -3.37 -27.01 -12.22
CA TRP A 64 -4.81 -26.78 -12.26
C TRP A 64 -5.13 -25.33 -11.87
N LEU A 65 -4.49 -24.79 -10.83
CA LEU A 65 -4.72 -23.44 -10.37
C LEU A 65 -4.31 -22.41 -11.44
N GLU A 66 -3.17 -22.61 -12.10
CA GLU A 66 -2.71 -21.72 -13.19
C GLU A 66 -3.66 -21.73 -14.39
N ALA A 67 -4.24 -22.88 -14.73
CA ALA A 67 -5.18 -22.99 -15.84
C ALA A 67 -6.59 -22.45 -15.51
N ASN A 68 -7.04 -22.54 -14.26
CA ASN A 68 -8.45 -22.33 -13.90
C ASN A 68 -8.71 -21.10 -13.01
N PHE A 69 -7.70 -20.56 -12.33
CA PHE A 69 -7.85 -19.42 -11.43
C PHE A 69 -7.15 -18.17 -11.98
N LYS A 70 -7.93 -17.12 -12.22
CA LYS A 70 -7.42 -15.84 -12.77
C LYS A 70 -6.51 -15.05 -11.82
N GLY A 71 -6.45 -15.44 -10.53
CA GLY A 71 -5.63 -14.78 -9.52
C GLY A 71 -4.29 -15.48 -9.29
N SER A 72 -3.44 -14.87 -8.46
CA SER A 72 -2.18 -15.51 -8.08
C SER A 72 -2.39 -16.71 -7.15
N VAL A 73 -1.42 -17.64 -7.13
CA VAL A 73 -1.36 -18.75 -6.15
C VAL A 73 -1.50 -18.23 -4.70
N ARG A 74 -0.84 -17.11 -4.38
CA ARG A 74 -0.94 -16.46 -3.06
C ARG A 74 -2.36 -15.98 -2.76
N THR A 75 -3.07 -15.44 -3.75
CA THR A 75 -4.47 -15.01 -3.58
C THR A 75 -5.37 -16.20 -3.28
N ALA A 76 -5.24 -17.29 -4.05
CA ALA A 76 -6.00 -18.52 -3.79
C ALA A 76 -5.74 -19.06 -2.37
N GLN A 77 -4.47 -19.12 -1.96
CA GLN A 77 -4.10 -19.55 -0.61
C GLN A 77 -4.72 -18.67 0.49
N ARG A 78 -4.79 -17.34 0.28
CA ARG A 78 -5.45 -16.43 1.23
C ARG A 78 -6.95 -16.67 1.31
N TYR A 79 -7.63 -16.83 0.17
CA TYR A 79 -9.06 -17.16 0.14
C TYR A 79 -9.34 -18.49 0.84
N MET A 80 -8.54 -19.52 0.56
CA MET A 80 -8.65 -20.82 1.22
C MET A 80 -8.37 -20.74 2.73
N LYS A 81 -7.39 -19.94 3.17
CA LYS A 81 -7.09 -19.73 4.59
C LYS A 81 -8.22 -18.97 5.29
N LEU A 82 -8.80 -17.97 4.63
CA LEU A 82 -9.99 -17.26 5.11
C LEU A 82 -11.16 -18.24 5.32
N ALA A 83 -11.50 -19.01 4.29
CA ALA A 83 -12.59 -19.98 4.32
C ALA A 83 -12.40 -21.12 5.35
N ARG A 84 -11.14 -21.49 5.63
CA ARG A 84 -10.85 -22.52 6.64
C ARG A 84 -10.95 -21.99 8.07
N THR A 85 -10.54 -20.75 8.29
CA THR A 85 -10.44 -20.17 9.64
C THR A 85 -11.80 -19.67 10.14
N VAL A 86 -12.68 -19.26 9.22
CA VAL A 86 -13.90 -18.53 9.55
C VAL A 86 -15.13 -19.29 9.04
N ALA A 87 -16.09 -19.54 9.95
CA ALA A 87 -17.36 -20.16 9.61
C ALA A 87 -18.34 -19.19 8.92
N ASP A 88 -18.31 -17.91 9.31
CA ASP A 88 -19.17 -16.85 8.75
C ASP A 88 -18.43 -15.49 8.69
N THR A 89 -18.62 -14.76 7.60
CA THR A 89 -18.00 -13.45 7.35
C THR A 89 -18.65 -12.29 8.09
N SER A 90 -19.81 -12.48 8.73
CA SER A 90 -20.53 -11.44 9.49
C SER A 90 -19.67 -10.77 10.57
N ALA A 91 -18.74 -11.51 11.19
CA ALA A 91 -17.80 -10.99 12.19
C ALA A 91 -16.80 -9.94 11.65
N PHE A 92 -16.76 -9.75 10.34
CA PHE A 92 -15.88 -8.82 9.64
C PHE A 92 -16.67 -7.78 8.83
N ALA A 93 -17.96 -7.60 9.13
CA ALA A 93 -18.80 -6.60 8.47
C ALA A 93 -18.16 -5.21 8.52
N GLY A 94 -18.21 -4.49 7.41
CA GLY A 94 -17.58 -3.20 7.19
C GLY A 94 -16.05 -3.23 7.06
N MET A 95 -15.40 -4.41 7.15
CA MET A 95 -13.95 -4.52 6.98
C MET A 95 -13.56 -4.80 5.53
N SER A 96 -12.48 -4.18 5.09
CA SER A 96 -11.80 -4.59 3.85
C SER A 96 -11.12 -5.95 4.00
N LEU A 97 -10.91 -6.63 2.87
CA LEU A 97 -10.14 -7.88 2.81
C LEU A 97 -8.79 -7.79 3.53
N ARG A 98 -8.09 -6.65 3.39
CA ARG A 98 -6.80 -6.43 4.08
C ARG A 98 -6.96 -6.38 5.60
N GLN A 99 -7.98 -5.69 6.10
CA GLN A 99 -8.26 -5.61 7.54
C GLN A 99 -8.68 -6.98 8.10
N ALA A 100 -9.56 -7.70 7.39
CA ALA A 100 -9.96 -9.05 7.76
C ALA A 100 -8.74 -9.99 7.82
N TYR A 101 -7.86 -9.96 6.81
CA TYR A 101 -6.63 -10.74 6.80
C TYR A 101 -5.67 -10.38 7.94
N ALA A 102 -5.48 -9.09 8.23
CA ALA A 102 -4.65 -8.66 9.34
C ALA A 102 -5.20 -9.18 10.67
N ARG A 103 -6.52 -9.08 10.89
CA ARG A 103 -7.19 -9.58 12.10
C ARG A 103 -7.08 -11.11 12.25
N LEU A 104 -7.04 -11.84 11.14
CA LEU A 104 -6.89 -13.29 11.10
C LEU A 104 -5.43 -13.78 11.08
N GLY A 105 -4.44 -12.89 11.14
CA GLY A 105 -3.03 -13.27 10.99
C GLY A 105 -2.73 -13.92 9.62
N ILE A 106 -3.47 -13.56 8.58
CA ILE A 106 -3.23 -13.97 7.20
C ILE A 106 -2.25 -12.96 6.61
N ALA A 107 -1.00 -13.39 6.40
CA ALA A 107 0.06 -12.51 5.92
C ALA A 107 -0.30 -11.86 4.57
N THR A 108 -0.60 -10.56 4.63
CA THR A 108 -0.63 -9.68 3.47
C THR A 108 0.75 -9.06 3.30
N GLU A 109 1.72 -9.86 2.87
CA GLU A 109 3.02 -9.28 2.46
C GLU A 109 2.76 -8.12 1.49
N PRO A 110 3.45 -6.98 1.66
CA PRO A 110 3.41 -5.92 0.67
C PRO A 110 3.79 -6.53 -0.67
N LYS A 111 3.07 -6.17 -1.73
CA LYS A 111 3.49 -6.44 -3.11
C LYS A 111 4.95 -5.94 -3.19
N ARG A 112 5.94 -6.84 -3.19
CA ARG A 112 7.30 -6.44 -3.56
C ARG A 112 7.12 -5.72 -4.89
N LYS A 113 7.53 -4.45 -4.93
CA LYS A 113 7.51 -3.68 -6.18
C LYS A 113 8.11 -4.61 -7.22
N SER A 114 7.37 -4.85 -8.30
CA SER A 114 7.76 -5.74 -9.40
C SER A 114 9.26 -5.61 -9.64
N GLU A 115 9.95 -6.73 -9.84
CA GLU A 115 11.36 -6.78 -10.27
C GLU A 115 11.62 -5.95 -11.55
N ASN A 116 10.58 -5.44 -12.21
CA ASN A 116 10.64 -4.55 -13.37
C ASN A 116 10.69 -3.04 -13.04
N ALA A 117 10.68 -2.65 -11.76
CA ALA A 117 11.14 -1.30 -11.42
C ALA A 117 12.66 -1.38 -11.23
N ILE A 118 13.39 -1.30 -12.34
CA ILE A 118 14.78 -0.82 -12.30
C ILE A 118 14.66 0.62 -11.78
N ALA A 119 14.56 0.77 -10.46
CA ALA A 119 14.92 2.00 -9.81
C ALA A 119 16.36 2.19 -10.24
N LEU A 120 16.60 3.14 -11.15
CA LEU A 120 17.92 3.65 -11.42
C LEU A 120 18.45 4.06 -10.04
N GLN A 121 19.21 3.14 -9.43
CA GLN A 121 19.79 3.36 -8.11
C GLN A 121 20.76 4.48 -8.34
N LEU A 122 20.33 5.70 -8.00
CA LEU A 122 21.18 6.87 -8.12
C LEU A 122 22.49 6.52 -7.40
N PRO A 123 23.65 6.78 -8.02
CA PRO A 123 24.92 6.51 -7.37
C PRO A 123 24.92 7.09 -5.96
N ARG A 124 25.49 6.35 -5.00
CA ARG A 124 25.38 6.67 -3.57
C ARG A 124 25.75 8.11 -3.24
N HIS A 125 26.75 8.66 -3.94
CA HIS A 125 27.16 10.06 -3.80
C HIS A 125 26.05 11.05 -4.17
N VAL A 126 25.26 10.81 -5.23
CA VAL A 126 24.12 11.66 -5.63
C VAL A 126 23.04 11.68 -4.55
N SER A 127 22.68 10.52 -4.01
CA SER A 127 21.66 10.43 -2.96
C SER A 127 22.11 11.01 -1.62
N LEU A 128 23.40 10.92 -1.31
CA LEU A 128 23.97 11.54 -0.11
C LEU A 128 24.06 13.06 -0.25
N SER A 129 24.51 13.56 -1.40
CA SER A 129 24.55 15.00 -1.70
C SER A 129 23.16 15.64 -1.63
N ASN A 130 22.14 15.02 -2.23
CA ASN A 130 20.77 15.53 -2.17
C ASN A 130 20.23 15.58 -0.73
N ARG A 131 20.51 14.55 0.09
CA ARG A 131 20.12 14.54 1.49
C ARG A 131 20.84 15.61 2.30
N LEU A 132 22.13 15.81 2.06
CA LEU A 132 22.92 16.85 2.71
C LEU A 132 22.39 18.25 2.38
N VAL A 133 22.09 18.52 1.10
CA VAL A 133 21.51 19.81 0.68
C VAL A 133 20.17 20.07 1.35
N LEU A 134 19.31 19.06 1.46
CA LEU A 134 18.01 19.20 2.13
C LEU A 134 18.16 19.45 3.63
N ALA A 135 19.07 18.75 4.31
CA ALA A 135 19.36 18.96 5.73
C ALA A 135 19.89 20.38 5.99
N LEU A 136 20.87 20.84 5.20
CA LEU A 136 21.42 22.18 5.33
C LEU A 136 20.38 23.28 5.05
N ARG A 137 19.47 23.08 4.08
CA ARG A 137 18.38 24.04 3.83
C ARG A 137 17.41 24.15 5.01
N GLN A 138 17.18 23.06 5.74
CA GLN A 138 16.33 23.06 6.92
C GLN A 138 17.04 23.71 8.12
N ASP A 139 18.33 23.42 8.31
CA ASP A 139 19.12 23.91 9.44
C ASP A 139 19.57 25.37 9.29
N LEU A 140 19.72 25.86 8.06
CA LEU A 140 19.99 27.28 7.75
C LEU A 140 18.71 28.13 7.68
N HIS A 141 17.53 27.51 7.84
CA HIS A 141 16.27 28.24 7.80
C HIS A 141 16.12 29.09 9.08
N PRO A 142 15.86 30.41 8.96
CA PRO A 142 15.92 31.36 10.08
C PRO A 142 14.94 31.07 11.22
N SER A 143 13.89 30.29 10.94
CA SER A 143 12.84 29.93 11.92
C SER A 143 13.09 28.59 12.65
N ARG A 144 14.06 27.77 12.22
CA ARG A 144 14.32 26.43 12.81
C ARG A 144 15.80 26.13 13.12
N GLY A 145 16.72 27.03 12.77
CA GLY A 145 18.16 26.78 12.85
C GLY A 145 18.65 26.55 14.28
N LYS A 146 19.21 25.36 14.53
CA LYS A 146 19.90 24.99 15.79
C LYS A 146 21.42 25.11 15.70
N LEU A 147 21.99 25.31 14.52
CA LEU A 147 23.42 25.25 14.27
C LEU A 147 23.95 26.59 13.75
N SER A 148 25.03 27.07 14.37
CA SER A 148 25.76 28.26 13.89
C SER A 148 26.46 27.95 12.57
N HIS A 149 26.48 28.92 11.66
CA HIS A 149 27.13 28.82 10.35
C HIS A 149 28.61 28.45 10.48
N GLU A 150 29.28 28.87 11.55
CA GLU A 150 30.68 28.58 11.85
C GLU A 150 30.92 27.09 12.15
N SER A 151 29.96 26.43 12.83
CA SER A 151 30.04 25.00 13.12
C SER A 151 29.86 24.17 11.84
N ILE A 152 28.88 24.54 11.01
CA ILE A 152 28.64 23.91 9.71
C ILE A 152 29.86 24.06 8.79
N ARG A 153 30.47 25.26 8.75
CA ARG A 153 31.70 25.50 7.99
C ARG A 153 32.86 24.64 8.47
N ARG A 154 33.02 24.48 9.80
CA ARG A 154 34.07 23.64 10.37
C ARG A 154 33.90 22.18 9.95
N ASP A 155 32.69 21.65 10.08
CA ASP A 155 32.41 20.23 9.90
C ASP A 155 32.38 19.83 8.40
N LEU A 156 31.96 20.74 7.52
CA LEU A 156 31.92 20.49 6.07
C LEU A 156 33.19 20.91 5.32
N ARG A 157 34.15 21.59 5.97
CA ARG A 157 35.40 22.02 5.33
C ARG A 157 36.17 20.87 4.67
N PRO A 158 36.35 19.69 5.29
CA PRO A 158 37.05 18.57 4.64
C PRO A 158 36.35 18.07 3.38
N LEU A 159 35.02 18.02 3.40
CA LEU A 159 34.21 17.62 2.24
C LEU A 159 34.31 18.65 1.11
N TYR A 160 34.28 19.94 1.47
CA TYR A 160 34.45 21.03 0.50
C TYR A 160 35.80 20.97 -0.21
N GLU A 161 36.91 20.74 0.51
CA GLU A 161 38.24 20.66 -0.13
C GLU A 161 38.36 19.48 -1.10
N ILE A 162 37.73 18.34 -0.79
CA ILE A 162 37.70 17.17 -1.69
C ILE A 162 36.87 17.48 -2.94
N LEU A 163 35.65 18.01 -2.75
CA LEU A 163 34.80 18.37 -3.87
C LEU A 163 35.43 19.46 -4.74
N ARG A 164 36.05 20.47 -4.12
CA ARG A 164 36.75 21.55 -4.82
C ARG A 164 37.77 21.01 -5.80
N LYS A 165 38.59 20.03 -5.40
CA LYS A 165 39.56 19.37 -6.30
C LYS A 165 38.90 18.64 -7.48
N CYS A 166 37.67 18.15 -7.32
CA CYS A 166 36.93 17.51 -8.41
C CYS A 166 36.28 18.51 -9.40
N PHE A 167 36.20 19.79 -9.04
CA PHE A 167 35.57 20.85 -9.84
C PHE A 167 36.52 21.99 -10.23
N SER A 168 37.79 21.91 -9.83
CA SER A 168 38.84 22.87 -10.21
C SER A 168 39.77 22.18 -11.20
N GLU A 169 39.64 22.51 -12.48
CA GLU A 169 40.73 22.33 -13.46
C GLU A 169 41.81 23.39 -13.24
#